data_AF-A0A944AX33-F1
#
_entry.id   AF-A0A944AX33-F1
#
_cell.length_a   1.000
_cell.length_b   1.000
_cell.length_c   1.000
_cell.angle_alpha   90.00
_cell.angle_beta   90.00
_cell.angle_gamma   90.00
#
_symmetry.space_group_name_H-M   'P 1'
#
loop_
_entity.id
_entity.type
_entity.pdbx_description
1 polymer ?
#
loop_
_entity_poly.entity_id
_entity_poly.type
_entity_poly.pdbx_seq_one_letter_code
_entity_poly.pdbx_strand_id
1 'polypeptide(L)'
;TQVKAGCELHWKYGSKVETNSSAKDPYRFTTNNFCIRKSVFSSLRFNEQMKGYGHEDTLFGIELKERGFSLINIDNPVEHLGLKTFACFMQSTANAIKNLLKLSSEKQYADFIGQLKLVKAYNKLHTYKMDKIYAAFFRISKPAMLNLLAKHNPSLFVLDLYKLGLYCNCDKQ
;
A
#
# COMPACT_ATOMS: atom_id res chain seq x y z
N THR A 1 -11.29 -15.07 -18.01
CA THR A 1 -12.11 -14.20 -17.14
C THR A 1 -12.22 -12.84 -17.80
N GLN A 2 -13.41 -12.41 -18.23
CA GLN A 2 -13.60 -11.05 -18.74
C GLN A 2 -13.56 -10.08 -17.55
N VAL A 3 -12.56 -9.21 -17.52
CA VAL A 3 -12.46 -8.15 -16.51
C VAL A 3 -13.45 -7.05 -16.89
N LYS A 4 -14.23 -6.56 -15.91
CA LYS A 4 -15.16 -5.45 -16.14
C LYS A 4 -14.41 -4.22 -16.64
N ALA A 5 -14.91 -3.61 -17.72
CA ALA A 5 -14.33 -2.41 -18.29
C ALA A 5 -14.15 -1.30 -17.23
N GLY A 6 -12.98 -0.68 -17.19
CA GLY A 6 -12.61 0.35 -16.22
C GLY A 6 -12.12 -0.18 -14.86
N CYS A 7 -11.98 -1.50 -14.69
CA CYS A 7 -11.46 -2.15 -13.48
C CYS A 7 -10.11 -2.87 -13.71
N GLU A 8 -9.52 -2.75 -14.89
CA GLU A 8 -8.35 -3.50 -15.36
C GLU A 8 -7.11 -3.23 -14.50
N LEU A 9 -6.93 -1.97 -14.06
CA LEU A 9 -5.82 -1.59 -13.19
C LEU A 9 -5.90 -2.28 -11.83
N HIS A 10 -7.07 -2.25 -11.19
CA HIS A 10 -7.26 -2.90 -9.90
C HIS A 10 -7.15 -4.41 -10.02
N TRP A 11 -7.74 -5.01 -11.06
CA TRP A 11 -7.62 -6.45 -11.31
C TRP A 11 -6.16 -6.87 -11.50
N LYS A 12 -5.39 -6.13 -12.32
CA LYS A 12 -3.97 -6.43 -12.57
C LYS A 12 -3.12 -6.25 -11.32
N TYR A 13 -3.43 -5.24 -10.50
CA TYR A 13 -2.78 -5.02 -9.20
C TYR A 13 -3.07 -6.17 -8.24
N GLY A 14 -4.35 -6.52 -8.02
CA GLY A 14 -4.75 -7.60 -7.12
C GLY A 14 -4.18 -8.96 -7.53
N SER A 15 -4.21 -9.27 -8.83
CA SER A 15 -3.70 -10.54 -9.36
C SER A 15 -2.18 -10.68 -9.21
N LYS A 16 -1.41 -9.60 -9.41
CA LYS A 16 0.07 -9.67 -9.39
C LYS A 16 0.70 -9.33 -8.04
N VAL A 17 0.05 -8.48 -7.25
CA VAL A 17 0.60 -7.95 -6.00
C VAL A 17 -0.12 -8.57 -4.81
N GLU A 18 -1.44 -8.51 -4.75
CA GLU A 18 -2.19 -8.97 -3.57
C GLU A 18 -2.16 -10.51 -3.46
N THR A 19 -2.30 -11.22 -4.59
CA THR A 19 -2.33 -12.70 -4.62
C THR A 19 -0.96 -13.35 -4.37
N ASN A 20 0.13 -12.74 -4.84
CA ASN A 20 1.50 -13.31 -4.76
C ASN A 20 2.19 -13.13 -3.40
N SER A 21 1.50 -12.55 -2.43
CA SER A 21 2.16 -12.01 -1.23
C SER A 21 2.17 -12.95 -0.01
N SER A 22 1.37 -14.02 0.01
CA SER A 22 1.12 -14.81 1.22
C SER A 22 2.27 -15.76 1.60
N ALA A 23 3.18 -16.07 0.68
CA ALA A 23 4.14 -17.17 0.87
C ALA A 23 5.49 -16.80 1.52
N LYS A 24 5.79 -15.51 1.76
CA LYS A 24 7.17 -15.09 2.09
C LYS A 24 7.39 -14.40 3.45
N ASP A 25 6.34 -13.97 4.13
CA ASP A 25 6.48 -13.31 5.45
C ASP A 25 5.40 -13.82 6.42
N PRO A 26 5.77 -14.55 7.48
CA PRO A 26 4.82 -15.08 8.46
C PRO A 26 4.09 -13.98 9.24
N TYR A 27 4.58 -12.73 9.25
CA TYR A 27 3.94 -11.61 9.95
C TYR A 27 3.14 -10.70 9.02
N ARG A 28 3.00 -11.08 7.75
CA ARG A 28 2.13 -10.36 6.83
C ARG A 28 0.66 -10.70 7.11
N PHE A 29 0.04 -9.90 7.97
CA PHE A 29 -1.36 -10.00 8.32
C PHE A 29 -2.25 -9.28 7.29
N THR A 30 -3.42 -9.86 7.00
CA THR A 30 -4.48 -9.27 6.18
C THR A 30 -5.83 -9.55 6.84
N THR A 31 -6.75 -8.58 6.83
CA THR A 31 -8.04 -8.66 7.54
C THR A 31 -9.11 -9.47 6.81
N ASN A 32 -8.87 -9.90 5.58
CA ASN A 32 -9.85 -10.64 4.76
C ASN A 32 -10.44 -11.84 5.51
N ASN A 33 -9.57 -12.74 5.98
CA ASN A 33 -9.94 -13.92 6.77
C ASN A 33 -8.88 -14.12 7.85
N PHE A 34 -9.25 -13.99 9.13
CA PHE A 34 -8.35 -14.27 10.25
C PHE A 34 -9.10 -14.80 11.46
N CYS A 35 -8.39 -15.54 12.29
CA CYS A 35 -8.85 -15.99 13.60
C CYS A 35 -7.85 -15.48 14.65
N ILE A 36 -8.35 -14.87 15.71
CA ILE A 36 -7.52 -14.35 16.81
C ILE A 36 -8.11 -14.76 18.16
N ARG A 37 -7.25 -15.10 19.12
CA ARG A 37 -7.69 -15.37 20.49
C ARG A 37 -8.28 -14.10 21.09
N LYS A 38 -9.43 -14.21 21.77
CA LYS A 38 -10.09 -13.08 22.43
C LYS A 38 -9.17 -12.31 23.38
N SER A 39 -8.32 -13.02 24.14
CA SER A 39 -7.34 -12.41 25.05
C SER A 39 -6.32 -11.53 24.33
N VAL A 40 -5.83 -11.98 23.17
CA VAL A 40 -4.87 -11.23 22.35
C VAL A 40 -5.55 -10.01 21.74
N PHE A 41 -6.73 -10.18 21.15
CA PHE A 41 -7.45 -9.05 20.55
C PHE A 41 -7.84 -8.00 21.60
N SER A 42 -8.12 -8.42 22.84
CA SER A 42 -8.41 -7.48 23.94
C SER A 42 -7.21 -6.67 24.40
N SER A 43 -5.97 -7.15 24.21
CA SER A 43 -4.76 -6.39 24.55
C SER A 43 -4.26 -5.53 23.39
N LEU A 44 -4.60 -5.88 22.15
CA LEU A 44 -4.20 -5.17 20.94
C LEU A 44 -5.38 -5.04 19.98
N ARG A 45 -5.80 -3.80 19.69
CA ARG A 45 -6.87 -3.46 18.74
C ARG A 45 -6.26 -2.79 17.51
N PHE A 46 -7.02 -2.80 16.41
CA PHE A 46 -6.68 -2.00 15.25
C PHE A 46 -6.64 -0.51 15.60
N ASN A 47 -5.68 0.20 15.04
CA ASN A 47 -5.56 1.62 15.24
C ASN A 47 -6.64 2.38 14.46
N GLU A 48 -7.72 2.80 15.13
CA GLU A 48 -8.84 3.52 14.52
C GLU A 48 -8.48 4.94 14.03
N GLN A 49 -7.32 5.48 14.39
CA GLN A 49 -6.83 6.75 13.87
C GLN A 49 -6.32 6.64 12.43
N MET A 50 -6.09 5.41 11.96
CA MET A 50 -5.82 5.09 10.58
C MET A 50 -7.15 4.85 9.89
N LYS A 51 -7.70 5.90 9.26
CA LYS A 51 -8.86 5.77 8.36
C LYS A 51 -8.37 5.98 6.93
N GLY A 52 -8.64 5.03 6.04
CA GLY A 52 -8.52 5.27 4.60
C GLY A 52 -7.50 4.43 3.83
N TYR A 53 -7.20 3.21 4.30
CA TYR A 53 -6.54 2.13 3.56
C TYR A 53 -5.00 2.06 3.65
N GLY A 54 -4.53 0.81 3.71
CA GLY A 54 -3.28 0.33 3.08
C GLY A 54 -2.29 -0.36 4.01
N HIS A 55 -2.28 0.02 5.29
CA HIS A 55 -1.29 -0.46 6.25
C HIS A 55 -1.84 -0.82 7.62
N GLU A 56 -3.14 -0.65 7.88
CA GLU A 56 -3.77 -1.04 9.16
C GLU A 56 -3.50 -2.51 9.48
N ASP A 57 -3.81 -3.41 8.55
CA ASP A 57 -3.55 -4.84 8.68
C ASP A 57 -2.06 -5.14 8.88
N THR A 58 -1.21 -4.49 8.08
CA THR A 58 0.23 -4.71 8.15
C THR A 58 0.79 -4.24 9.48
N LEU A 59 0.34 -3.08 9.97
CA LEU A 59 0.69 -2.52 11.26
C LEU A 59 0.26 -3.46 12.39
N PHE A 60 -0.98 -3.94 12.35
CA PHE A 60 -1.48 -4.89 13.32
C PHE A 60 -0.64 -6.17 13.36
N GLY A 61 -0.24 -6.71 12.20
CA GLY A 61 0.67 -7.85 12.11
C GLY A 61 2.05 -7.60 12.75
N ILE A 62 2.54 -6.37 12.67
CA ILE A 62 3.83 -5.96 13.27
C ILE A 62 3.70 -5.77 14.77
N GLU A 63 2.66 -5.10 15.24
CA GLU A 63 2.40 -4.95 16.67
C GLU A 63 2.23 -6.32 17.35
N LEU A 64 1.61 -7.28 16.65
CA LEU A 64 1.58 -8.67 17.10
C LEU A 64 2.97 -9.28 17.21
N LYS A 65 3.83 -9.06 16.21
CA LYS A 65 5.23 -9.52 16.20
C LYS A 65 6.04 -8.92 17.34
N GLU A 66 5.97 -7.60 17.53
CA GLU A 66 6.71 -6.86 18.56
C GLU A 66 6.32 -7.29 19.96
N ARG A 67 5.05 -7.64 20.16
CA ARG A 67 4.54 -8.21 21.43
C ARG A 67 4.81 -9.71 21.59
N GLY A 68 5.51 -10.33 20.63
CA GLY A 68 5.91 -11.73 20.70
C GLY A 68 4.79 -12.73 20.41
N PHE A 69 3.68 -12.32 19.80
CA PHE A 69 2.62 -13.24 19.39
C PHE A 69 3.01 -13.99 18.12
N SER A 70 2.73 -15.30 18.09
CA SER A 70 2.92 -16.13 16.89
C SER A 70 1.77 -15.90 15.90
N LEU A 71 2.13 -15.66 14.63
CA LEU A 71 1.18 -15.58 13.52
C LEU A 71 1.36 -16.80 12.62
N ILE A 72 0.24 -17.47 12.29
CA ILE A 72 0.22 -18.65 11.42
C ILE A 72 -0.56 -18.28 10.17
N ASN A 73 0.12 -18.34 9.01
CA ASN A 73 -0.53 -18.15 7.72
C ASN A 73 -1.23 -19.44 7.30
N ILE A 74 -2.53 -19.35 7.06
CA ILE A 74 -3.34 -20.42 6.49
C ILE A 74 -3.57 -20.08 5.03
N ASP A 75 -3.33 -21.04 4.13
CA ASP A 75 -3.64 -20.89 2.71
C ASP A 75 -5.16 -20.92 2.51
N ASN A 76 -5.78 -19.75 2.64
CA ASN A 76 -7.19 -19.53 2.42
C ASN A 76 -7.34 -18.55 1.24
N PRO A 77 -7.48 -19.06 0.01
CA PRO A 77 -7.55 -18.21 -1.18
C PRO A 77 -8.76 -17.28 -1.08
N VAL A 78 -8.51 -15.98 -1.25
CA VAL A 78 -9.56 -14.96 -1.20
C VAL A 78 -10.06 -14.69 -2.61
N GLU A 79 -11.37 -14.82 -2.82
CA GLU A 79 -11.99 -14.41 -4.07
C GLU A 79 -12.18 -12.89 -4.12
N HIS A 80 -11.58 -12.24 -5.11
CA HIS A 80 -11.65 -10.79 -5.28
C HIS A 80 -12.94 -10.38 -6.03
N LEU A 81 -14.10 -10.56 -5.39
CA LEU A 81 -15.41 -10.29 -6.00
C LEU A 81 -15.70 -8.78 -6.16
N GLY A 82 -14.96 -7.91 -5.46
CA GLY A 82 -15.18 -6.46 -5.40
C GLY A 82 -14.21 -5.62 -6.22
N LEU A 83 -14.17 -5.80 -7.54
CA LEU A 83 -13.33 -4.96 -8.40
C LEU A 83 -13.77 -3.48 -8.35
N LYS A 84 -12.87 -2.62 -7.87
CA LYS A 84 -13.00 -1.16 -7.89
C LYS A 84 -12.77 -0.58 -9.29
N THR A 85 -13.54 0.46 -9.61
CA THR A 85 -13.31 1.29 -10.80
C THR A 85 -11.97 2.01 -10.70
N PHE A 86 -11.42 2.42 -11.85
CA PHE A 86 -10.19 3.21 -11.93
C PHE A 86 -10.20 4.41 -10.97
N ALA A 87 -11.27 5.21 -10.99
CA ALA A 87 -11.39 6.38 -10.13
C ALA A 87 -11.33 6.02 -8.63
N CYS A 88 -12.12 5.03 -8.19
CA CYS A 88 -12.13 4.57 -6.81
C CYS A 88 -10.78 3.98 -6.39
N PHE A 89 -10.12 3.21 -7.26
CA PHE A 89 -8.81 2.63 -6.99
C PHE A 89 -7.72 3.70 -6.87
N MET A 90 -7.71 4.69 -7.77
CA MET A 90 -6.74 5.80 -7.73
C MET A 90 -6.95 6.71 -6.52
N GLN A 91 -8.20 6.98 -6.14
CA GLN A 91 -8.52 7.72 -4.91
C GLN A 91 -8.05 6.96 -3.67
N SER A 92 -8.35 5.65 -3.59
CA SER A 92 -7.88 4.79 -2.50
C SER A 92 -6.35 4.77 -2.41
N THR A 93 -5.68 4.69 -3.57
CA THR A 93 -4.21 4.72 -3.66
C THR A 93 -3.64 6.05 -3.15
N ALA A 94 -4.25 7.18 -3.51
CA ALA A 94 -3.80 8.50 -3.05
C ALA A 94 -3.98 8.66 -1.53
N ASN A 95 -5.11 8.20 -0.98
CA ASN A 95 -5.35 8.22 0.47
C ASN A 95 -4.34 7.34 1.22
N ALA A 96 -4.02 6.15 0.70
CA ALA A 96 -3.03 5.28 1.31
C ALA A 96 -1.64 5.93 1.42
N ILE A 97 -1.23 6.71 0.42
CA ILE A 97 0.06 7.44 0.45
C ILE A 97 0.04 8.57 1.48
N LYS A 98 -1.08 9.30 1.61
CA LYS A 98 -1.23 10.32 2.65
C LYS A 98 -1.15 9.71 4.05
N ASN A 99 -1.83 8.59 4.25
CA ASN A 99 -1.77 7.86 5.53
C ASN A 99 -0.34 7.37 5.81
N LEU A 100 0.34 6.85 4.80
CA LEU A 100 1.72 6.42 4.91
C LEU A 100 2.66 7.56 5.36
N LEU A 101 2.50 8.76 4.78
CA LEU A 101 3.27 9.95 5.18
C LEU A 101 3.00 10.34 6.63
N LYS A 102 1.73 10.34 7.05
CA LYS A 102 1.36 10.60 8.45
C LYS A 102 2.06 9.62 9.39
N LEU A 103 2.04 8.32 9.10
CA LEU A 103 2.73 7.31 9.92
C LEU A 103 4.24 7.46 9.91
N SER A 104 4.83 7.87 8.79
CA SER A 104 6.28 8.07 8.69
C SER A 104 6.80 9.15 9.64
N SER A 105 5.93 10.10 10.03
CA SER A 105 6.25 11.12 11.04
C SER A 105 6.22 10.58 12.48
N GLU A 106 5.60 9.43 12.72
CA GLU A 106 5.50 8.81 14.04
C GLU A 106 6.72 7.93 14.30
N LYS A 107 7.54 8.30 15.30
CA LYS A 107 8.80 7.58 15.62
C LYS A 107 8.59 6.09 15.88
N GLN A 108 7.46 5.71 16.47
CA GLN A 108 7.13 4.32 16.77
C GLN A 108 7.06 3.43 15.51
N TYR A 109 6.73 3.98 14.34
CA TYR A 109 6.58 3.22 13.10
C TYR A 109 7.70 3.47 12.09
N ALA A 110 8.62 4.39 12.37
CA ALA A 110 9.64 4.83 11.42
C ALA A 110 10.49 3.68 10.85
N ASP A 111 10.92 2.74 11.69
CA ASP A 111 11.73 1.59 11.28
C ASP A 111 10.98 0.64 10.36
N PHE A 112 9.69 0.42 10.62
CA PHE A 112 8.85 -0.39 9.76
C PHE A 112 8.56 0.32 8.43
N ILE A 113 8.13 1.58 8.49
CA ILE A 113 7.81 2.36 7.31
C ILE A 113 9.03 2.47 6.39
N GLY A 114 10.23 2.62 6.96
CA GLY A 114 11.50 2.58 6.24
C GLY A 114 11.78 1.26 5.49
N GLN A 115 11.14 0.15 5.87
CA GLN A 115 11.30 -1.13 5.18
C GLN A 115 10.47 -1.25 3.89
N LEU A 116 9.43 -0.43 3.75
CA LEU A 116 8.55 -0.43 2.58
C LEU A 116 9.29 -0.04 1.31
N LYS A 117 9.04 -0.76 0.21
CA LYS A 117 9.72 -0.54 -1.08
C LYS A 117 9.60 0.90 -1.58
N LEU A 118 8.41 1.50 -1.40
CA LEU A 118 8.13 2.89 -1.77
C LEU A 118 9.01 3.87 -0.99
N VAL A 119 9.10 3.69 0.33
CA VAL A 119 9.89 4.56 1.23
C VAL A 119 11.39 4.36 0.99
N LYS A 120 11.85 3.13 0.76
CA LYS A 120 13.24 2.88 0.34
C LYS A 120 13.60 3.59 -0.96
N ALA A 121 12.70 3.58 -1.94
CA ALA A 121 12.89 4.27 -3.21
C ALA A 121 12.93 5.80 -2.99
N TYR A 122 12.04 6.34 -2.15
CA TYR A 122 12.07 7.74 -1.76
C TYR A 122 13.37 8.12 -1.05
N ASN A 123 13.79 7.36 -0.04
CA ASN A 123 15.00 7.63 0.72
C ASN A 123 16.23 7.64 -0.18
N LYS A 124 16.36 6.70 -1.12
CA LYS A 124 17.42 6.72 -2.13
C LYS A 124 17.40 8.01 -2.94
N LEU A 125 16.24 8.39 -3.47
CA LEU A 125 16.07 9.61 -4.26
C LEU A 125 16.44 10.87 -3.46
N HIS A 126 16.07 10.90 -2.18
CA HIS A 126 16.40 11.97 -1.24
C HIS A 126 17.90 12.02 -0.92
N THR A 127 18.57 10.88 -0.73
CA THR A 127 20.03 10.81 -0.55
C THR A 127 20.77 11.43 -1.73
N TYR A 128 20.30 11.22 -2.96
CA TYR A 128 20.85 11.86 -4.16
C TYR A 128 20.37 13.31 -4.39
N LYS A 129 19.55 13.88 -3.48
CA LYS A 129 18.94 15.22 -3.59
C LYS A 129 18.11 15.42 -4.88
N MET A 130 17.62 14.34 -5.46
CA MET A 130 16.84 14.33 -6.72
C MET A 130 15.33 14.37 -6.47
N ASP A 131 14.89 14.35 -5.21
CA ASP A 131 13.50 14.39 -4.79
C ASP A 131 12.76 15.64 -5.29
N LYS A 132 13.44 16.80 -5.37
CA LYS A 132 12.88 18.05 -5.92
C LYS A 132 12.70 18.00 -7.43
N ILE A 133 13.71 17.48 -8.12
CA ILE A 133 13.70 17.32 -9.58
C ILE A 133 12.57 16.36 -9.97
N TYR A 134 12.47 15.23 -9.26
CA TYR A 134 11.42 14.25 -9.51
C TYR A 134 10.03 14.77 -9.18
N ALA A 135 9.85 15.53 -8.09
CA ALA A 135 8.56 16.15 -7.78
C ALA A 135 8.12 17.14 -8.87
N ALA A 136 9.04 17.94 -9.42
CA ALA A 136 8.76 18.83 -10.54
C ALA A 136 8.39 18.04 -11.81
N PHE A 137 9.19 17.02 -12.16
CA PHE A 137 8.89 16.12 -13.27
C PHE A 137 7.52 15.44 -13.12
N PHE A 138 7.18 14.99 -11.91
CA PHE A 138 5.90 14.36 -11.62
C PHE A 138 4.72 15.31 -11.84
N ARG A 139 4.81 16.57 -11.42
CA ARG A 139 3.73 17.56 -11.63
C ARG A 139 3.39 17.72 -13.11
N ILE A 140 4.39 17.72 -13.98
CA ILE A 140 4.24 17.85 -15.43
C ILE A 140 3.75 16.54 -16.05
N SER A 141 4.32 15.39 -15.65
CA SER A 141 4.02 14.09 -16.25
C SER A 141 2.77 13.40 -15.68
N LYS A 142 2.22 13.87 -14.55
CA LYS A 142 1.06 13.27 -13.87
C LYS A 142 -0.14 13.04 -14.80
N PRO A 143 -0.60 13.99 -15.64
CA PRO A 143 -1.71 13.75 -16.55
C PRO A 143 -1.43 12.62 -17.55
N ALA A 144 -0.21 12.58 -18.10
CA ALA A 144 0.20 11.51 -19.01
C ALA A 144 0.24 10.14 -18.31
N MET A 145 0.73 10.08 -17.07
CA MET A 145 0.73 8.86 -16.27
C MET A 145 -0.70 8.37 -15.99
N LEU A 146 -1.61 9.28 -15.62
CA LEU A 146 -3.03 8.94 -15.42
C LEU A 146 -3.68 8.40 -16.69
N ASN A 147 -3.41 9.02 -17.84
CA ASN A 147 -3.88 8.53 -19.13
C ASN A 147 -3.33 7.13 -19.46
N LEU A 148 -2.05 6.86 -19.18
CA LEU A 148 -1.47 5.53 -19.38
C LEU A 148 -2.07 4.47 -18.44
N LEU A 149 -2.42 4.85 -17.21
CA LEU A 149 -3.02 3.96 -16.22
C LEU A 149 -4.52 3.71 -16.46
N ALA A 150 -5.21 4.61 -17.15
CA ALA A 150 -6.62 4.46 -17.53
C ALA A 150 -6.81 3.58 -18.78
N LYS A 151 -5.73 3.20 -19.48
CA LYS A 151 -5.79 2.30 -20.64
C LYS A 151 -6.12 0.87 -20.22
N HIS A 152 -6.65 0.10 -21.16
CA HIS A 152 -7.03 -1.30 -21.00
C HIS A 152 -5.89 -2.24 -20.55
N ASN A 153 -4.62 -1.91 -20.84
CA ASN A 153 -3.45 -2.65 -20.35
C ASN A 153 -2.54 -1.75 -19.49
N PRO A 154 -2.91 -1.47 -18.24
CA PRO A 154 -2.16 -0.54 -17.40
C PRO A 154 -0.82 -1.13 -16.97
N SER A 155 0.19 -0.27 -16.82
CA SER A 155 1.52 -0.68 -16.34
C SER A 155 1.64 -0.49 -14.82
N LEU A 156 1.97 -1.58 -14.11
CA LEU A 156 2.23 -1.50 -12.66
C LEU A 156 3.49 -0.69 -12.34
N PHE A 157 4.46 -0.65 -13.25
CA PHE A 157 5.63 0.21 -13.09
C PHE A 157 5.24 1.70 -13.13
N VAL A 158 4.33 2.10 -14.03
CA VAL A 158 3.79 3.47 -14.08
C VAL A 158 3.01 3.79 -12.80
N LEU A 159 2.29 2.80 -12.24
CA LEU A 159 1.61 2.96 -10.96
C LEU A 159 2.63 3.17 -9.82
N ASP A 160 3.73 2.43 -9.78
CA ASP A 160 4.77 2.61 -8.76
C ASP A 160 5.46 3.97 -8.87
N LEU A 161 5.77 4.44 -10.09
CA LEU A 161 6.24 5.81 -10.32
C LEU A 161 5.21 6.84 -9.87
N TYR A 162 3.92 6.60 -10.13
CA TYR A 162 2.86 7.52 -9.72
C TYR A 162 2.77 7.62 -8.19
N LYS A 163 2.88 6.47 -7.49
CA LYS A 163 2.90 6.43 -6.02
C LYS A 163 4.12 7.15 -5.46
N LEU A 164 5.30 6.96 -6.05
CA LEU A 164 6.53 7.67 -5.66
C LEU A 164 6.38 9.18 -5.86
N GLY A 165 5.82 9.61 -6.98
CA GLY A 165 5.60 11.02 -7.29
C GLY A 165 4.62 11.69 -6.31
N LEU A 166 3.54 11.00 -5.95
CA LEU A 166 2.62 11.45 -4.91
C LEU A 166 3.34 11.59 -3.55
N TYR A 167 4.15 10.60 -3.16
CA TYR A 167 4.91 10.64 -1.91
C TYR A 167 5.85 11.86 -1.87
N CYS A 168 6.68 12.04 -2.91
CA CYS A 168 7.61 13.17 -3.02
C CYS A 168 6.94 14.55 -3.04
N ASN A 169 5.71 14.64 -3.55
CA ASN A 169 4.99 15.91 -3.63
C ASN A 169 4.21 16.24 -2.35
N CYS A 170 3.80 15.22 -1.58
CA CYS A 170 3.08 15.39 -0.32
C CYS A 170 4.00 15.52 0.90
N ASP A 171 5.21 14.95 0.88
CA ASP A 171 6.24 15.14 1.93
C ASP A 171 6.73 16.60 2.04
N LYS A 172 6.35 17.45 1.09
CA LYS A 172 6.79 18.85 0.96
C LYS A 172 5.73 19.87 1.37
N GLN A 173 4.63 19.43 1.96
CA GLN A 173 3.61 20.28 2.58
C GLN A 173 3.83 20.32 4.08
#